data_AF-A0A382ZLV3-F1
#
_entry.id   AF-A0A382ZLV3-F1
#
_cell.length_a   1.000
_cell.length_b   1.000
_cell.length_c   1.000
_cell.angle_alpha   90.00
_cell.angle_beta   90.00
_cell.angle_gamma   90.00
#
_symmetry.space_group_name_H-M   'P 1'
#
loop_
_entity.id
_entity.type
_entity.pdbx_description
1 polymer ?
#
loop_
_entity_poly.entity_id
_entity_poly.type
_entity_poly.pdbx_seq_one_letter_code
_entity_poly.pdbx_strand_id
1 'polypeptide(L)' 'MVEIYQKIADVSNNGREAAVCTIINTKGSTPRKQGAKMLVYESGSIEGTIGGGALESQVIKDALEIIKSRKPSMFSHSLL' A
#
# COMPACT_ATOMS: atom_id res chain seq x y z
N MET A 1 13.39 -8.57 -1.03
CA MET A 1 12.17 -8.67 -1.87
C MET A 1 11.18 -9.71 -1.34
N VAL A 2 11.65 -10.82 -0.74
CA VAL A 2 10.82 -11.87 -0.09
C VAL A 2 10.07 -11.37 1.15
N GLU A 3 10.62 -10.41 1.88
CA GLU A 3 10.11 -9.98 3.19
C GLU A 3 8.66 -9.46 3.18
N ILE A 4 8.28 -8.63 2.19
CA ILE A 4 6.90 -8.09 2.15
C ILE A 4 5.86 -9.18 1.90
N TYR A 5 6.21 -10.21 1.11
CA TYR A 5 5.32 -11.34 0.84
C TYR A 5 5.15 -12.24 2.07
N GLN A 6 6.21 -12.39 2.87
CA GLN A 6 6.12 -13.07 4.17
C GLN A 6 5.17 -12.32 5.10
N LYS A 7 5.31 -10.99 5.22
CA LYS A 7 4.40 -10.17 6.05
C LYS A 7 2.95 -10.27 5.58
N ILE A 8 2.70 -10.31 4.27
CA ILE A 8 1.35 -10.52 3.71
C ILE A 8 0.80 -11.91 4.11
N ALA A 9 1.62 -12.95 4.00
CA ALA A 9 1.22 -14.30 4.42
C ALA A 9 0.92 -14.34 5.93
N ASP A 10 1.74 -13.67 6.75
CA ASP A 10 1.56 -13.60 8.20
C ASP A 10 0.26 -12.89 8.59
N VAL A 11 -0.12 -11.81 7.90
CA VAL A 11 -1.42 -11.15 8.11
C VAL A 11 -2.55 -12.16 7.91
N SER A 12 -2.54 -12.89 6.79
CA SER A 12 -3.55 -13.89 6.48
C SER A 12 -3.58 -15.02 7.51
N ASN A 13 -2.41 -15.55 7.89
CA ASN A 13 -2.29 -16.69 8.80
C ASN A 13 -2.73 -16.35 10.23
N ASN A 14 -2.62 -15.09 10.64
CA ASN A 14 -3.01 -14.63 11.98
C ASN A 14 -4.42 -14.01 12.01
N GLY A 15 -5.18 -14.09 10.91
CA GLY A 15 -6.52 -13.52 10.82
C GLY A 15 -6.56 -12.00 11.01
N ARG A 16 -5.46 -11.31 10.71
CA ARG A 16 -5.38 -9.85 10.78
C ARG A 16 -5.88 -9.24 9.48
N GLU A 17 -6.30 -7.98 9.52
CA GLU A 17 -6.68 -7.22 8.34
C GLU A 17 -5.58 -6.22 7.94
N ALA A 18 -5.28 -6.19 6.64
CA ALA A 18 -4.39 -5.21 6.05
C ALA A 18 -4.72 -5.01 4.57
N ALA A 19 -4.38 -3.85 4.02
CA ALA A 19 -4.42 -3.57 2.60
C ALA A 19 -3.01 -3.62 1.99
N VAL A 20 -2.89 -4.27 0.83
CA VAL A 20 -1.65 -4.28 0.05
C VAL A 20 -1.72 -3.20 -1.01
N CYS A 21 -0.95 -2.14 -0.84
CA CYS A 21 -0.81 -1.06 -1.81
C CYS A 21 0.36 -1.37 -2.75
N THR A 22 0.08 -1.50 -4.05
CA THR A 22 1.11 -1.79 -5.06
C THR A 22 1.13 -0.71 -6.12
N ILE A 23 2.31 -0.18 -6.45
CA ILE A 23 2.47 0.68 -7.62
C ILE A 23 2.40 -0.21 -8.86
N ILE A 24 1.27 -0.16 -9.56
CA ILE A 24 1.04 -0.99 -10.77
C ILE A 24 1.49 -0.31 -12.06
N ASN A 25 1.65 1.02 -12.06
CA ASN A 25 2.14 1.79 -13.20
C ASN A 25 2.78 3.11 -12.73
N THR A 26 3.76 3.61 -13.47
CA THR A 26 4.41 4.92 -13.26
C THR A 26 4.70 5.58 -14.59
N LYS A 27 4.53 6.91 -14.68
CA LYS A 27 4.89 7.70 -15.86
C LYS A 27 5.79 8.87 -15.43
N GLY A 28 6.89 9.08 -16.15
CA GLY A 28 7.85 10.14 -15.83
C GLY A 28 8.79 9.77 -14.66
N SER A 29 9.31 10.79 -13.97
CA SER A 29 10.19 10.60 -12.82
C SER A 29 9.36 10.45 -11.54
N THR A 30 9.41 9.27 -10.93
CA THR A 30 8.70 8.96 -9.68
C THR A 30 9.68 8.44 -8.63
N PRO A 31 9.47 8.74 -7.32
CA PRO A 31 10.41 8.37 -6.25
C PRO A 31 10.52 6.85 -6.06
N ARG A 32 9.45 6.11 -6.37
CA ARG A 32 9.45 4.65 -6.45
C ARG A 32 8.99 4.20 -7.83
N LYS A 33 9.50 3.04 -8.25
CA LYS A 33 9.15 2.40 -9.51
C LYS A 33 7.98 1.44 -9.34
N GLN A 34 7.37 1.06 -10.46
CA GLN A 34 6.42 -0.04 -10.55
C GLN A 34 6.90 -1.27 -9.77
N GLY A 35 5.97 -1.94 -9.08
CA GLY A 35 6.22 -3.12 -8.26
C GLY A 35 6.56 -2.83 -6.80
N ALA A 36 6.86 -1.57 -6.44
CA ALA A 36 6.96 -1.15 -5.05
C ALA A 36 5.65 -1.45 -4.31
N LYS A 37 5.79 -1.94 -3.08
CA LYS A 37 4.68 -2.39 -2.24
C LYS A 37 4.77 -1.77 -0.86
N MET A 38 3.60 -1.49 -0.32
CA MET A 38 3.40 -1.08 1.06
C MET A 38 2.20 -1.85 1.60
N LEU A 39 2.34 -2.42 2.79
CA LEU A 39 1.26 -3.05 3.54
C LEU A 39 0.77 -2.05 4.58
N VAL A 40 -0.53 -1.79 4.62
CA VAL A 40 -1.17 -0.88 5.58
C VAL A 40 -2.08 -1.71 6.48
N TYR A 41 -1.82 -1.71 7.78
CA TYR A 41 -2.66 -2.40 8.76
C TYR A 41 -3.86 -1.55 9.16
N GLU A 42 -4.88 -2.17 9.76
CA GLU A 42 -6.07 -1.46 10.28
C GLU A 42 -5.75 -0.35 11.30
N SER A 43 -4.62 -0.47 12.00
CA SER A 43 -4.10 0.54 12.93
C SER A 43 -3.52 1.78 12.24
N GLY A 44 -3.33 1.72 10.92
CA GLY A 44 -2.62 2.73 10.13
C GLY A 44 -1.10 2.57 10.13
N SER A 45 -0.53 1.60 10.86
CA SER A 45 0.90 1.28 10.73
C SER A 45 1.21 0.71 9.35
N ILE A 46 2.45 0.87 8.89
CA ILE A 46 2.88 0.45 7.56
C ILE A 46 4.11 -0.44 7.56
N GLU A 47 4.24 -1.24 6.50
CA GLU A 47 5.44 -2.01 6.17
C GLU A 47 5.79 -1.80 4.69
N GLY A 48 7.04 -1.44 4.40
CA GLY A 48 7.44 -0.97 3.08
C GLY A 48 7.02 0.49 2.82
N THR A 49 7.21 0.94 1.59
CA THR A 49 6.91 2.33 1.18
C THR A 49 6.66 2.40 -0.33
N ILE A 50 5.78 3.31 -0.73
CA ILE A 50 5.48 3.61 -2.14
C ILE A 50 6.02 4.99 -2.59
N GLY A 51 6.78 5.68 -1.75
CA GLY A 51 7.40 6.97 -2.13
C GLY A 51 7.46 8.02 -1.04
N GLY A 52 6.84 7.79 0.12
CA GLY A 52 6.81 8.75 1.23
C GLY A 52 5.94 9.99 0.99
N GLY A 53 5.99 10.92 1.96
CA GLY A 53 5.38 12.24 1.87
C GLY A 53 3.84 12.25 1.83
N ALA A 54 3.28 13.24 1.14
CA ALA A 54 1.84 13.44 1.03
C ALA A 54 1.13 12.29 0.29
N LEU A 55 1.77 11.72 -0.74
CA LEU A 55 1.22 10.58 -1.48
C LEU A 55 1.03 9.38 -0.57
N GLU A 56 2.06 9.00 0.20
CA GLU A 56 1.99 7.88 1.13
C GLU A 56 0.90 8.09 2.18
N SER A 57 0.80 9.31 2.72
CA SER A 57 -0.25 9.66 3.68
C SER A 57 -1.67 9.55 3.11
N GLN A 58 -1.86 9.92 1.83
CA GLN A 58 -3.14 9.78 1.16
C GLN A 58 -3.48 8.29 0.93
N VAL A 59 -2.52 7.51 0.45
CA VAL A 59 -2.71 6.08 0.21
C VAL A 59 -2.99 5.31 1.51
N ILE A 60 -2.40 5.71 2.64
CA ILE A 60 -2.75 5.14 3.96
C ILE A 60 -4.23 5.40 4.28
N LYS A 61 -4.74 6.62 4.07
CA LYS A 61 -6.16 6.93 4.29
C LYS A 61 -7.07 6.10 3.40
N ASP A 62 -6.75 6.03 2.11
CA ASP A 62 -7.52 5.25 1.14
C ASP A 62 -7.51 3.76 1.53
N ALA A 63 -6.35 3.24 1.94
CA ALA A 63 -6.20 1.86 2.40
C ALA A 63 -7.08 1.54 3.62
N LEU A 64 -7.18 2.44 4.60
CA LEU A 64 -8.05 2.25 5.77
C LEU A 64 -9.53 2.15 5.38
N GLU A 65 -9.98 2.91 4.38
CA GLU A 65 -11.34 2.81 3.85
C GLU A 65 -11.55 1.54 3.00
N ILE A 66 -10.52 1.09 2.27
CA ILE A 66 -10.53 -0.20 1.54
C ILE A 66 -10.66 -1.37 2.51
N ILE A 67 -9.96 -1.35 3.65
CA ILE A 67 -10.05 -2.40 4.68
C ILE A 67 -11.50 -2.51 5.18
N LYS A 68 -12.11 -1.38 5.58
CA LYS A 68 -13.50 -1.35 6.06
C LYS A 68 -14.51 -1.82 5.01
N SER A 69 -14.35 -1.37 3.76
CA SER A 69 -15.29 -1.67 2.69
C SER A 69 -15.09 -3.03 2.04
N ARG A 70 -13.91 -3.65 2.22
CA ARG A 70 -13.46 -4.90 1.59
C ARG A 70 -13.59 -4.91 0.06
N LYS A 71 -13.46 -3.74 -0.56
CA LYS A 71 -13.56 -3.57 -2.02
C LYS A 71 -12.27 -2.99 -2.57
N PRO A 72 -11.49 -3.74 -3.37
CA PRO A 72 -10.25 -3.21 -3.95
C PRO A 72 -10.56 -2.07 -4.94
N SER A 73 -9.67 -1.08 -5.01
CA SER A 73 -9.78 0.05 -5.93
C SER A 73 -8.43 0.41 -6.53
N MET A 74 -8.46 1.09 -7.68
CA MET A 74 -7.27 1.67 -8.31
C MET A 74 -7.33 3.19 -8.22
N PHE A 75 -6.20 3.81 -7.93
CA PHE A 75 -6.06 5.25 -7.80
C PHE A 75 -4.95 5.76 -8.72
N SER A 76 -5.12 6.98 -9.24
CA SER A 76 -4.11 7.67 -10.03
C SER A 76 -3.71 8.95 -9.30
N HIS A 77 -2.42 9.14 -9.08
CA HIS A 77 -1.88 10.32 -8.40
C HIS A 77 -0.90 11.05 -9.31
N SER A 78 -0.97 12.38 -9.29
CA SER A 78 0.00 13.25 -9.95
C SER A 78 0.93 13.85 -8.91
N LEU A 79 2.24 13.85 -9.17
CA LEU A 79 3.27 14.34 -8.25
C LEU A 79 3.67 15.80 -8.54
N LEU A 80 2.72 16.60 -9.01
CA LEU A 80 2.92 17.99 -9.44
C LEU A 80 2.73 18.98 -8.29
#